data_AF-A0A368FIQ7-F1
#
_entry.id   AF-A0A368FIQ7-F1
#
_cell.length_a   1.000
_cell.length_b   1.000
_cell.length_c   1.000
_cell.angle_alpha   90.00
_cell.angle_beta   90.00
_cell.angle_gamma   90.00
#
_symmetry.space_group_name_H-M   'P 1'
#
loop_
_entity.id
_entity.type
_entity.pdbx_description
1 polymer ?
#
loop_
_entity_poly.entity_id
_entity_poly.type
_entity_poly.pdbx_seq_one_letter_code
_entity_poly.pdbx_strand_id
1 'polypeptide(L)'
;LFPVREEDCVKHYRIRQLDQGGYFIARRRPFSTLQDLITHYTNDADGLCVQLTQPCVKCDAPQTSTFTYDDQWEIDRRSILFIKQIGAGQFGE
;
A
#
# COMPACT_ATOMS: atom_id res chain seq x y z
N LEU A 1 -3.01 -11.38 1.46
CA LEU A 1 -1.62 -11.90 1.48
C LEU A 1 -0.74 -10.80 2.06
N PHE A 2 0.24 -11.14 2.90
CA PHE A 2 1.11 -10.19 3.58
C PHE A 2 2.53 -10.43 3.06
N PRO A 3 3.08 -9.49 2.25
CA PRO A 3 4.40 -9.63 1.65
C PRO A 3 5.48 -9.31 2.66
N VAL A 4 6.54 -10.11 2.66
CA VAL A 4 7.75 -9.94 3.46
C VAL A 4 8.96 -9.99 2.52
N ARG A 5 9.86 -9.01 2.60
CA ARG A 5 11.07 -8.92 1.74
C ARG A 5 12.29 -9.47 2.46
N GLU A 6 13.05 -10.31 1.77
CA GLU A 6 14.33 -10.89 2.20
C GLU A 6 15.30 -10.84 1.02
N GLU A 7 16.32 -9.96 1.10
CA GLU A 7 17.49 -9.73 0.21
C GLU A 7 17.29 -9.62 -1.33
N ASP A 8 16.34 -10.35 -1.95
CA ASP A 8 15.76 -10.08 -3.28
C ASP A 8 14.45 -10.89 -3.54
N CYS A 9 13.91 -11.56 -2.52
CA CYS A 9 12.75 -12.43 -2.60
C CYS A 9 11.57 -11.86 -1.81
N VAL A 10 10.36 -11.92 -2.39
CA VAL A 10 9.11 -11.58 -1.70
C VAL A 10 8.37 -12.85 -1.31
N LYS A 11 8.16 -13.06 -0.01
CA LYS A 11 7.33 -14.16 0.52
C LYS A 11 5.96 -13.65 0.88
N HIS A 12 4.92 -14.27 0.32
CA HIS A 12 3.52 -13.89 0.57
C HIS A 12 2.87 -14.85 1.57
N TYR A 13 2.50 -14.35 2.75
CA TYR A 13 1.80 -15.13 3.76
C TYR A 13 0.29 -14.88 3.71
N ARG A 14 -0.52 -15.94 3.76
CA ARG A 14 -1.99 -15.80 3.77
C ARG A 14 -2.49 -15.72 5.21
N ILE A 15 -2.99 -14.54 5.61
CA ILE A 15 -3.82 -14.42 6.81
C ILE A 15 -5.14 -15.13 6.52
N ARG A 16 -5.58 -15.94 7.46
CA ARG A 16 -6.90 -16.56 7.48
C ARG A 16 -7.66 -16.08 8.72
N GLN A 17 -8.99 -16.10 8.63
CA GLN A 17 -9.87 -15.85 9.77
C GLN A 17 -10.35 -17.17 10.36
N LEU A 18 -10.61 -17.18 11.68
CA LEU A 18 -11.38 -18.24 12.33
C LEU A 18 -12.88 -17.95 12.26
N ASP A 19 -13.69 -19.00 12.37
CA ASP A 19 -15.16 -18.91 12.35
C ASP A 19 -15.71 -18.07 13.52
N GLN A 20 -15.00 -18.02 14.65
CA GLN A 20 -15.38 -17.21 15.83
C GLN A 20 -14.77 -15.80 15.83
N GLY A 21 -14.19 -15.36 14.71
CA GLY A 21 -13.40 -14.13 14.64
C GLY A 21 -11.94 -14.36 15.05
N GLY A 22 -11.09 -13.41 14.68
CA GLY A 22 -9.64 -13.49 14.84
C GLY A 22 -8.89 -13.92 13.59
N TYR A 23 -7.57 -13.73 13.61
CA TYR A 23 -6.67 -13.79 12.45
C TYR A 23 -5.46 -14.68 12.74
N PHE A 24 -4.99 -15.43 11.76
CA PHE A 24 -3.77 -16.22 11.90
C PHE A 24 -3.05 -16.42 10.55
N ILE A 25 -1.74 -16.61 10.62
CA ILE A 25 -0.93 -17.15 9.51
C ILE A 25 -0.74 -18.65 9.71
N ALA A 26 -0.35 -19.05 10.92
CA ALA A 26 -0.28 -20.45 11.36
C ALA A 26 -1.35 -20.72 12.43
N ARG A 27 -2.11 -21.82 12.31
CA ARG A 27 -3.21 -22.16 13.24
C ARG A 27 -2.77 -22.22 14.72
N ARG A 28 -1.48 -22.45 14.97
CA ARG A 28 -0.89 -22.51 16.32
C ARG A 28 -0.92 -21.19 17.09
N ARG A 29 -1.05 -20.06 16.39
CA ARG A 29 -1.06 -18.70 16.99
C ARG A 29 -2.16 -17.85 16.34
N PRO A 30 -3.40 -17.94 16.86
CA PRO A 30 -4.48 -17.03 16.51
C PRO A 30 -4.40 -15.72 17.29
N PHE A 31 -4.83 -14.64 16.67
CA PHE A 31 -4.86 -13.29 17.23
C PHE A 31 -6.27 -12.70 17.15
N SER A 32 -6.65 -11.90 18.14
CA SER A 32 -7.95 -11.19 18.17
C SER A 32 -8.06 -10.16 17.05
N THR A 33 -7.00 -9.37 16.84
CA THR A 33 -6.97 -8.29 15.85
C THR A 33 -5.81 -8.44 14.88
N LEU A 34 -5.90 -7.77 13.73
CA LEU A 34 -4.79 -7.68 12.79
C LEU A 34 -3.59 -6.92 13.41
N GLN A 35 -3.87 -5.95 14.28
CA GLN A 35 -2.86 -5.16 14.99
C GLN A 35 -1.99 -6.05 15.89
N ASP A 36 -2.63 -6.96 16.64
CA ASP A 36 -1.93 -7.90 17.54
C ASP A 36 -1.03 -8.85 16.73
N LEU A 37 -1.54 -9.33 15.59
CA LEU A 37 -0.79 -10.17 14.67
C LEU A 37 0.45 -9.44 14.14
N ILE A 38 0.29 -8.19 13.68
CA ILE A 38 1.40 -7.38 13.18
C ILE A 38 2.44 -7.16 14.29
N THR A 39 1.99 -6.74 15.47
CA THR A 39 2.86 -6.47 16.62
C THR A 39 3.65 -7.71 17.03
N HIS A 40 3.04 -8.88 17.03
CA HIS A 40 3.72 -10.14 17.29
C HIS A 40 4.84 -10.40 16.27
N TYR A 41 4.52 -10.38 14.97
CA TYR A 41 5.49 -10.66 13.92
C TYR A 41 6.54 -9.55 13.71
N THR A 42 6.31 -8.36 14.26
CA THR A 42 7.35 -7.31 14.40
C THR A 42 8.40 -7.68 15.45
N ASN A 43 8.01 -8.33 16.53
CA ASN A 43 8.93 -8.69 17.63
C ASN A 43 9.58 -10.07 17.46
N ASP A 44 8.86 -11.05 16.90
CA ASP A 44 9.31 -12.43 16.73
C ASP A 44 8.85 -12.99 15.39
N ALA A 45 9.76 -13.60 14.61
CA ALA A 45 9.43 -14.10 13.28
C ALA A 45 8.50 -15.32 13.36
N ASP A 46 8.58 -16.13 14.42
CA ASP A 46 7.71 -17.27 14.67
C ASP A 46 7.43 -18.18 13.44
N GLY A 47 8.49 -18.49 12.69
CA GLY A 47 8.37 -19.34 11.49
C GLY A 47 8.00 -18.59 10.21
N LEU A 48 7.84 -17.26 10.25
CA LEU A 48 8.12 -16.43 9.08
C LEU A 48 9.62 -16.41 8.82
N CYS A 49 10.01 -16.18 7.57
CA CYS A 49 11.43 -16.14 7.21
C CYS A 49 12.17 -14.94 7.82
N VAL A 50 11.48 -13.81 8.03
CA VAL A 50 12.01 -12.65 8.75
C VAL A 50 10.89 -11.96 9.54
N GLN A 51 11.28 -11.13 10.52
CA GLN A 51 10.39 -10.26 11.27
C GLN A 51 9.83 -9.12 10.41
N LEU A 52 8.67 -8.60 10.80
CA LEU A 52 8.09 -7.41 10.18
C LEU A 52 8.78 -6.14 10.69
N THR A 53 9.70 -5.61 9.91
CA THR A 53 10.50 -4.45 10.31
C THR A 53 9.87 -3.11 9.91
N GLN A 54 9.45 -2.97 8.65
CA GLN A 54 8.90 -1.71 8.15
C GLN A 54 7.65 -1.92 7.27
N PRO A 55 6.63 -1.07 7.44
CA PRO A 55 5.51 -1.05 6.51
C PRO A 55 5.97 -0.57 5.13
N CYS A 56 5.38 -1.12 4.07
CA CYS A 56 5.61 -0.63 2.73
C CYS A 56 5.02 0.78 2.58
N VAL A 57 5.84 1.74 2.17
CA VAL A 57 5.39 3.09 1.85
C VAL A 57 4.59 3.05 0.55
N LYS A 58 3.36 3.56 0.57
CA LYS A 58 2.62 3.83 -0.67
C LYS A 58 3.18 5.11 -1.27
N CYS A 59 3.97 4.99 -2.33
CA CYS A 59 4.61 6.14 -2.98
C CYS A 59 3.62 7.00 -3.78
N ASP A 60 2.55 6.40 -4.29
CA ASP A 60 1.60 7.09 -5.15
C ASP A 60 0.40 7.59 -4.35
N ALA A 61 0.10 8.88 -4.50
CA ALA A 61 -1.20 9.41 -4.12
C ALA A 61 -2.28 8.64 -4.90
N PRO A 62 -3.42 8.28 -4.27
CA PRO A 62 -4.51 7.65 -4.99
C PRO A 62 -4.88 8.52 -6.19
N GLN A 63 -5.00 7.90 -7.37
CA GLN A 63 -5.50 8.56 -8.57
C GLN A 63 -6.89 9.10 -8.23
N THR A 64 -6.99 10.41 -8.02
CA THR A 64 -8.28 11.07 -7.88
C THR A 64 -8.91 11.06 -9.27
N SER A 65 -10.06 10.42 -9.43
CA SER A 65 -10.93 10.68 -10.57
C SER A 65 -11.36 12.15 -10.48
N THR A 66 -10.58 13.03 -11.09
CA THR A 66 -10.82 14.46 -11.09
C THR A 66 -12.21 14.73 -11.68
N PHE A 67 -13.01 15.54 -10.98
CA PHE A 67 -14.31 16.04 -11.42
C PHE A 67 -15.42 15.00 -11.58
N THR A 68 -15.56 14.07 -10.64
CA THR A 68 -16.83 13.33 -10.51
C THR A 68 -17.90 14.30 -10.02
N TYR A 69 -18.72 14.80 -10.93
CA TYR A 69 -20.19 14.94 -10.85
C TYR A 69 -20.80 16.16 -11.57
N ASP A 70 -20.02 17.16 -12.01
CA ASP A 70 -20.63 18.44 -12.43
C ASP A 70 -19.98 19.14 -13.65
N ASP A 71 -19.37 18.43 -14.60
CA ASP A 71 -18.80 19.02 -15.84
C ASP A 71 -17.91 20.28 -15.63
N GLN A 72 -17.35 20.44 -14.42
CA GLN A 72 -16.53 21.59 -14.04
C GLN A 72 -15.10 21.41 -14.55
N TRP A 73 -14.94 21.53 -15.87
CA TRP A 73 -13.66 21.48 -16.55
C TRP A 73 -12.98 22.85 -16.67
N GLU A 74 -13.70 23.94 -16.43
CA GLU A 74 -13.18 25.30 -16.55
C GLU A 74 -12.39 25.70 -15.30
N ILE A 75 -11.14 26.11 -15.51
CA ILE A 75 -10.28 26.71 -14.49
C ILE A 75 -9.78 28.08 -14.94
N ASP A 76 -9.57 29.00 -13.99
CA ASP A 76 -9.00 30.31 -14.31
C ASP A 76 -7.60 30.13 -14.91
N ARG A 77 -7.38 30.64 -16.12
CA ARG A 77 -6.08 30.56 -16.80
C ARG A 77 -4.95 31.17 -15.97
N ARG A 78 -5.24 32.16 -15.11
CA ARG A 78 -4.26 32.77 -14.21
C ARG A 78 -3.81 31.84 -13.07
N SER A 79 -4.56 30.76 -12.82
CA SER A 79 -4.18 29.73 -11.85
C SER A 79 -3.14 28.74 -12.37
N ILE A 80 -2.84 28.77 -13.68
CA ILE A 80 -1.87 27.87 -14.32
C ILE A 80 -0.55 28.60 -14.53
N LEU A 81 0.54 27.98 -14.10
CA LEU A 81 1.89 28.45 -14.36
C LEU A 81 2.61 27.49 -15.32
N PHE A 82 3.03 28.00 -16.47
CA PHE A 82 3.88 27.27 -17.40
C PHE A 82 5.31 27.28 -16.88
N ILE A 83 5.79 26.15 -16.34
CA ILE A 83 7.12 26.07 -15.74
C ILE A 83 8.18 25.76 -16.80
N LYS A 84 7.98 24.68 -17.56
CA LYS A 84 8.94 24.22 -18.57
C LYS A 84 8.21 23.41 -19.64
N GLN A 85 8.66 23.52 -20.88
CA GLN A 85 8.22 22.63 -21.95
C GLN A 85 8.58 21.17 -21.61
N ILE A 86 7.61 20.29 -21.75
CA ILE A 86 7.84 18.85 -21.57
C ILE A 86 8.28 18.26 -22.91
N GLY A 87 9.43 17.59 -22.89
CA GLY A 87 10.10 17.11 -24.11
C GLY A 87 10.72 18.24 -24.96
N ALA A 88 11.36 17.86 -26.05
CA ALA A 88 11.97 18.78 -27.03
C ALA A 88 11.01 19.06 -28.19
N GLY A 89 9.76 19.43 -27.90
CA GLY A 89 8.72 19.68 -28.91
C GLY A 89 8.04 18.42 -29.47
N GLN A 90 8.25 17.26 -28.88
CA GLN A 90 7.64 15.98 -29.31
C GLN A 90 6.14 15.86 -28.99
N PHE A 91 5.58 16.84 -28.27
CA PHE A 91 4.19 16.81 -27.77
C PHE A 91 3.35 18.00 -28.23
N GLY A 92 3.86 18.85 -29.14
CA GLY A 92 3.19 20.09 -29.55
C GLY A 92 3.29 21.21 -28.51
N GLU A 93 2.46 22.26 -28.68
CA GLU A 93 2.19 23.33 -27.71
C GLU A 93 0.82 23.14 -27.04
#